data_AF-A0A2N6A2F5-F1
#
_entry.id   AF-A0A2N6A2F5-F1
#
_cell.length_a   1.000
_cell.length_b   1.000
_cell.length_c   1.000
_cell.angle_alpha   90.00
_cell.angle_beta   90.00
_cell.angle_gamma   90.00
#
_symmetry.space_group_name_H-M   'P 1'
#
loop_
_entity.id
_entity.type
_entity.pdbx_description
1 polymer ?
#
loop_
_entity_poly.entity_id
_entity_poly.type
_entity_poly.pdbx_seq_one_letter_code
_entity_poly.pdbx_strand_id
1 'polypeptide(L)'
;MRRYCIFRTDRIGDLVLTLPMAEAIKRHDPEAHVTFCVQDYTRSLAELNPWIDDILSIPARDLNGGDAAFSAELKHRGFDVAVFAYPRPRLSLAA
;
A
#
# COMPACT_ATOMS: atom_id res chain seq x y z
N MET A 1 10.89 7.81 12.57
CA MET A 1 9.94 6.87 11.94
C MET A 1 9.63 7.31 10.52
N ARG A 2 10.08 6.54 9.53
CA ARG A 2 9.72 6.73 8.10
C ARG A 2 8.40 6.03 7.79
N ARG A 3 7.63 6.56 6.84
CA ARG A 3 6.35 6.01 6.38
C ARG A 3 6.50 5.39 5.00
N TYR A 4 6.34 4.07 4.94
CA TYR A 4 6.39 3.28 3.71
C TYR A 4 4.97 2.96 3.23
N CYS A 5 4.73 3.04 1.93
CA CYS A 5 3.52 2.52 1.30
C CYS A 5 3.88 1.45 0.27
N ILE A 6 3.42 0.22 0.48
CA ILE A 6 3.56 -0.88 -0.49
C ILE A 6 2.28 -0.97 -1.32
N PHE A 7 2.39 -0.78 -2.64
CA PHE A 7 1.29 -0.88 -3.57
C PHE A 7 1.19 -2.31 -4.14
N ARG A 8 0.14 -3.02 -3.74
CA ARG A 8 -0.21 -4.34 -4.27
C ARG A 8 -1.71 -4.44 -4.50
N THR A 9 -2.14 -3.87 -5.62
CA THR A 9 -3.54 -3.68 -6.00
C THR A 9 -4.00 -4.66 -7.09
N ASP A 10 -3.47 -5.87 -7.12
CA ASP A 10 -3.78 -6.94 -8.08
C ASP A 10 -4.58 -8.07 -7.41
N ARG A 11 -4.26 -9.34 -7.69
CA ARG A 11 -5.07 -10.48 -7.22
C ARG A 11 -4.68 -10.90 -5.80
N ILE A 12 -5.50 -11.73 -5.19
CA ILE A 12 -5.27 -12.21 -3.81
C ILE A 12 -3.94 -12.99 -3.67
N GLY A 13 -3.62 -13.87 -4.62
CA GLY A 13 -2.38 -14.65 -4.58
C GLY A 13 -1.14 -13.76 -4.66
N ASP A 14 -1.21 -12.73 -5.49
CA ASP A 14 -0.17 -11.72 -5.61
C ASP A 14 0.02 -10.91 -4.31
N LEU A 15 -1.05 -10.59 -3.59
CA LEU A 15 -0.97 -9.97 -2.27
C LEU A 15 -0.29 -10.91 -1.26
N VAL A 16 -0.70 -12.18 -1.19
CA VAL A 16 -0.11 -13.19 -0.26
C VAL A 16 1.40 -13.24 -0.41
N LEU A 17 1.91 -13.26 -1.64
CA LEU A 17 3.35 -13.30 -1.93
C LEU A 17 4.09 -12.01 -1.55
N THR A 18 3.38 -10.90 -1.39
CA THR A 18 3.94 -9.57 -1.09
C THR A 18 3.90 -9.26 0.41
N LEU A 19 3.00 -9.88 1.19
CA LEU A 19 2.86 -9.67 2.63
C LEU A 19 4.19 -9.73 3.43
N PRO A 20 5.14 -10.66 3.13
CA PRO A 20 6.42 -10.71 3.85
C PRO A 20 7.29 -9.45 3.69
N MET A 21 7.00 -8.57 2.73
CA MET A 21 7.72 -7.31 2.57
C MET A 21 7.54 -6.38 3.77
N ALA A 22 6.40 -6.43 4.47
CA ALA A 22 6.18 -5.62 5.68
C ALA A 22 7.21 -5.95 6.77
N GLU A 23 7.39 -7.24 7.03
CA GLU A 23 8.39 -7.73 7.97
C GLU A 23 9.82 -7.39 7.50
N ALA A 24 10.11 -7.58 6.21
CA ALA A 24 11.43 -7.27 5.66
C ALA A 24 11.79 -5.79 5.81
N ILE A 25 10.84 -4.87 5.59
CA ILE A 25 11.03 -3.43 5.82
C ILE A 25 11.30 -3.18 7.30
N LYS A 26 10.46 -3.69 8.21
CA LYS A 26 10.65 -3.46 9.66
C LYS A 26 11.94 -4.10 10.20
N ARG A 27 12.44 -5.18 9.61
CA ARG A 27 13.76 -5.74 9.95
C ARG A 27 14.91 -4.81 9.53
N HIS A 28 14.74 -4.03 8.47
CA HIS A 28 15.74 -3.09 7.97
C HIS A 28 15.63 -1.70 8.60
N ASP A 29 14.40 -1.20 8.78
CA ASP A 29 14.04 0.06 9.44
C ASP A 29 13.06 -0.26 10.58
N PRO A 30 13.56 -0.57 11.80
CA PRO A 30 12.73 -1.01 12.93
C PRO A 30 11.66 -0.03 13.39
N GLU A 31 11.83 1.26 13.10
CA GLU A 31 10.87 2.30 13.42
C GLU A 31 9.95 2.64 12.23
N ALA A 32 9.98 1.86 11.15
CA ALA A 32 9.14 2.11 9.99
C ALA A 32 7.65 1.91 10.30
N HIS A 33 6.84 2.83 9.80
CA HIS A 33 5.39 2.65 9.66
C HIS A 33 5.10 2.13 8.25
N VAL A 34 4.52 0.95 8.15
CA VAL A 34 4.25 0.24 6.90
C VAL A 34 2.75 0.24 6.62
N THR A 35 2.38 0.94 5.54
CA THR A 35 1.03 0.91 4.99
C THR A 35 0.97 0.03 3.75
N PHE A 36 -0.06 -0.79 3.63
CA PHE A 36 -0.35 -1.53 2.39
C PHE A 36 -1.48 -0.86 1.61
N CYS A 37 -1.23 -0.51 0.35
CA CYS A 37 -2.26 -0.10 -0.60
C CYS A 37 -2.76 -1.32 -1.38
N VAL A 38 -4.00 -1.74 -1.11
CA VAL A 38 -4.61 -2.99 -1.62
C VAL A 38 -5.99 -2.73 -2.21
N GLN A 39 -6.59 -3.74 -2.86
CA GLN A 39 -8.00 -3.64 -3.24
C GLN A 39 -8.91 -3.90 -2.03
N ASP A 40 -10.10 -3.30 -2.00
CA ASP A 40 -11.06 -3.47 -0.90
C ASP A 40 -11.33 -4.94 -0.58
N TYR A 41 -11.46 -5.78 -1.61
CA TYR A 41 -11.75 -7.21 -1.43
C TYR A 41 -10.59 -8.01 -0.82
N THR A 42 -9.36 -7.49 -0.85
CA THR A 42 -8.17 -8.13 -0.25
C THR A 42 -7.73 -7.47 1.07
N ARG A 43 -8.43 -6.43 1.51
CA ARG A 43 -8.16 -5.69 2.76
C ARG A 43 -8.05 -6.61 3.97
N SER A 44 -9.01 -7.52 4.15
CA SER A 44 -9.06 -8.44 5.29
C SER A 44 -7.84 -9.36 5.38
N LEU A 45 -7.21 -9.69 4.25
CA LEU A 45 -5.99 -10.50 4.26
C LEU A 45 -4.78 -9.69 4.76
N ALA A 46 -4.68 -8.41 4.40
CA ALA A 46 -3.63 -7.53 4.90
C ALA A 46 -3.76 -7.28 6.42
N GLU A 47 -4.99 -7.20 6.94
CA GLU A 47 -5.26 -7.04 8.38
C GLU A 47 -4.72 -8.19 9.24
N LEU A 48 -4.50 -9.37 8.66
CA LEU A 48 -3.96 -10.53 9.38
C LEU A 48 -2.44 -10.46 9.59
N ASN A 49 -1.74 -9.53 8.94
CA ASN A 49 -0.29 -9.43 9.05
C ASN A 49 0.10 -8.45 10.17
N PRO A 50 0.75 -8.91 11.26
CA PRO A 50 1.09 -8.07 12.41
C PRO A 50 2.16 -7.01 12.11
N TRP A 51 2.84 -7.10 10.97
CA TRP A 51 3.88 -6.16 10.55
C TRP A 51 3.32 -5.02 9.69
N ILE A 52 2.03 -5.01 9.39
CA ILE A 52 1.34 -3.93 8.67
C ILE A 52 0.68 -3.02 9.69
N ASP A 53 1.00 -1.73 9.68
CA ASP A 53 0.49 -0.76 10.65
C ASP A 53 -0.80 -0.07 10.18
N ASP A 54 -1.00 0.06 8.87
CA ASP A 54 -2.18 0.68 8.28
C ASP A 54 -2.49 0.08 6.90
N ILE A 55 -3.73 0.23 6.45
CA ILE A 55 -4.19 -0.28 5.15
C ILE A 55 -4.96 0.80 4.42
N LEU A 56 -4.46 1.16 3.25
CA LEU A 56 -5.15 1.98 2.27
C LEU A 56 -5.85 1.04 1.28
N SER A 57 -7.17 1.09 1.21
CA SER A 57 -7.92 0.24 0.28
C SER A 57 -8.51 1.06 -0.86
N ILE A 58 -8.50 0.48 -2.07
CA ILE A 58 -9.12 1.06 -3.25
C ILE A 58 -10.24 0.13 -3.76
N PRO A 59 -11.37 0.69 -4.24
CA PRO A 59 -12.56 -0.11 -4.56
C PRO A 59 -12.34 -1.08 -5.72
N ALA A 60 -11.52 -0.73 -6.71
CA ALA A 60 -11.18 -1.59 -7.84
C ALA A 60 -10.04 -0.97 -8.69
N ARG A 61 -10.11 -1.17 -10.01
CA ARG A 61 -9.26 -0.52 -11.02
C ARG A 61 -9.46 1.00 -11.06
N ASP A 62 -10.62 1.49 -10.61
CA ASP A 62 -10.92 2.92 -10.54
C ASP A 62 -10.72 3.47 -9.12
N LEU A 63 -10.22 4.69 -9.06
CA LEU A 63 -10.03 5.44 -7.81
C LEU A 63 -11.28 6.27 -7.54
N ASN A 64 -11.85 6.13 -6.35
CA ASN A 64 -12.96 6.98 -5.91
C ASN A 64 -12.50 8.45 -5.90
N GLY A 65 -13.19 9.31 -6.66
CA GLY A 65 -12.82 10.72 -6.78
C GLY A 65 -11.68 11.02 -7.78
N GLY A 66 -11.18 10.00 -8.49
CA GLY A 66 -10.15 10.15 -9.52
C GLY A 66 -8.73 10.38 -8.99
N ASP A 67 -7.82 10.62 -9.91
CA ASP A 67 -6.37 10.58 -9.63
C ASP A 67 -5.92 11.72 -8.73
N ALA A 68 -6.54 12.90 -8.88
CA ALA A 68 -6.25 14.07 -8.06
C ALA A 68 -6.65 13.88 -6.59
N ALA A 69 -7.82 13.28 -6.35
CA ALA A 69 -8.28 13.00 -4.98
C ALA A 69 -7.37 11.96 -4.32
N PHE A 70 -7.01 10.90 -5.04
CA PHE A 70 -6.08 9.89 -4.54
C PHE A 70 -4.69 10.46 -4.28
N SER A 71 -4.16 11.28 -5.20
CA SER A 71 -2.88 11.97 -5.00
C SER A 71 -2.90 12.87 -3.77
N ALA A 72 -4.01 13.58 -3.54
CA ALA A 72 -4.19 14.40 -2.34
C ALA A 72 -4.23 13.55 -1.06
N GLU A 73 -4.89 12.39 -1.09
CA GLU A 73 -4.89 11.43 0.03
C GLU A 73 -3.48 10.91 0.32
N LEU A 74 -2.72 10.50 -0.71
CA LEU A 74 -1.34 10.02 -0.54
C LEU A 74 -0.44 11.12 0.05
N LYS A 75 -0.58 12.36 -0.43
CA LYS A 75 0.14 13.53 0.12
C LYS A 75 -0.24 13.82 1.57
N HIS A 76 -1.53 13.74 1.91
CA HIS A 76 -2.01 13.94 3.28
C HIS A 76 -1.47 12.85 4.23
N ARG A 77 -1.35 11.61 3.74
CA ARG A 77 -0.71 10.51 4.46
C ARG A 77 0.81 10.64 4.54
N GLY A 78 1.45 11.53 3.79
CA GLY A 78 2.86 11.90 3.97
C GLY A 78 3.83 10.71 3.94
N PHE A 79 3.72 9.86 2.90
CA PHE A 79 4.66 8.75 2.71
C PHE A 79 6.04 9.24 2.30
N ASP A 80 7.08 8.69 2.93
CA ASP A 80 8.49 8.96 2.58
C ASP A 80 8.97 8.03 1.45
N VAL A 81 8.40 6.82 1.38
CA VAL A 81 8.80 5.77 0.43
C VAL A 81 7.56 5.09 -0.15
N ALA A 82 7.48 5.03 -1.48
CA ALA A 82 6.49 4.25 -2.21
C ALA A 82 7.15 3.03 -2.87
N VAL A 83 6.62 1.84 -2.63
CA VAL A 83 7.11 0.57 -3.19
C VAL A 83 6.05 -0.04 -4.09
N PHE A 84 6.30 -0.04 -5.40
CA PHE A 84 5.38 -0.61 -6.39
C PHE A 84 5.72 -2.07 -6.69
N ALA A 85 5.14 -2.99 -5.94
CA ALA A 85 5.25 -4.43 -6.24
C ALA A 85 4.45 -4.80 -7.51
N TYR A 86 3.39 -4.04 -7.83
CA TYR A 86 2.73 -4.07 -9.14
C TYR A 86 2.57 -2.65 -9.69
N PRO A 87 3.48 -2.16 -10.56
CA PRO A 87 3.37 -0.82 -11.10
C PRO A 87 2.19 -0.73 -12.07
N ARG A 88 1.16 0.04 -11.68
CA ARG A 88 0.11 0.50 -12.58
C ARG A 88 0.39 1.96 -12.90
N PRO A 89 0.56 2.36 -14.17
CA PRO A 89 0.98 3.72 -14.54
C PRO A 89 0.18 4.81 -13.83
N ARG A 90 -1.15 4.64 -13.76
CA ARG A 90 -2.08 5.56 -13.10
C ARG A 90 -1.82 5.74 -11.60
N LEU A 91 -1.53 4.65 -10.88
CA LEU A 91 -1.22 4.70 -9.44
C LEU A 91 0.19 5.24 -9.21
N SER A 92 1.15 4.87 -10.06
CA SER A 92 2.53 5.33 -9.97
C SER A 92 2.71 6.81 -10.28
N LEU A 93 1.83 7.41 -11.10
CA LEU A 93 1.82 8.85 -11.35
C LEU A 93 1.15 9.66 -10.23
N ALA A 94 0.31 9.02 -9.42
CA ALA A 94 -0.46 9.68 -8.36
C ALA A 94 0.27 9.72 -7.01
N ALA A 95 1.23 8.81 -6.79
CA ALA A 95 2.04 8.72 -5.58
C ALA A 95 3.31 9.58 -5.68
#